data_AF-A0A9D8RWY1-F1
#
_entry.id   AF-A0A9D8RWY1-F1
#
_cell.length_a   1.000
_cell.length_b   1.000
_cell.length_c   1.000
_cell.angle_alpha   90.00
_cell.angle_beta   90.00
_cell.angle_gamma   90.00
#
_symmetry.space_group_name_H-M   'P 1'
#
loop_
_entity.id
_entity.type
_entity.pdbx_description
1 polymer ?
#
loop_
_entity_poly.entity_id
_entity_poly.type
_entity_poly.pdbx_seq_one_letter_code
_entity_poly.pdbx_strand_id
1 'polypeptide(L)'
;MISQINLTQNKEYSTLSELTSFPSGEMGEIVIDYIMRFQSISLIAYLLDSVAMCKNKNRARIILDLYYRFKNSREYISPEGVTSPAYIFVRFDNAIKRLKPKKFADELVKLISNPRDAMYLPLTTNMVASWKIPEVKDLLIGYLIGENITADRLQITDSDKYYPSLKNIKRELAFAAFSGLKYYPSCDVYEVVSGFVNDSDKDIRAAAEELLSHFNEKCYPKRLDKSI
;
A
#
# COMPACT_ATOMS: atom_id res chain seq x y z
N MET A 1 29.33 0.15 -7.65
CA MET A 1 28.22 -0.81 -7.39
C MET A 1 28.25 -1.99 -8.35
N ILE A 2 27.93 -1.84 -9.66
CA ILE A 2 27.81 -2.98 -10.60
C ILE A 2 29.10 -3.83 -10.65
N SER A 3 30.26 -3.21 -10.81
CA SER A 3 31.55 -3.93 -10.80
C SER A 3 31.77 -4.73 -9.52
N GLN A 4 31.34 -4.22 -8.36
CA GLN A 4 31.46 -4.93 -7.08
C GLN A 4 30.51 -6.13 -7.04
N ILE A 5 29.27 -5.99 -7.54
CA ILE A 5 28.31 -7.09 -7.66
C ILE A 5 28.87 -8.19 -8.56
N ASN A 6 29.39 -7.83 -9.73
CA ASN A 6 29.98 -8.77 -10.68
C ASN A 6 31.13 -9.57 -10.06
N LEU A 7 32.04 -8.88 -9.36
CA LEU A 7 33.16 -9.52 -8.65
C LEU A 7 32.71 -10.45 -7.53
N THR A 8 31.70 -10.05 -6.73
CA THR A 8 31.22 -10.88 -5.61
C THR A 8 30.43 -12.10 -6.08
N GLN A 9 29.65 -11.98 -7.15
CA GLN A 9 28.77 -13.06 -7.62
C GLN A 9 29.35 -13.90 -8.76
N ASN A 10 30.55 -13.56 -9.25
CA ASN A 10 31.15 -14.14 -10.44
C ASN A 10 30.18 -14.12 -11.64
N LYS A 11 29.60 -12.93 -11.91
CA LYS A 11 28.64 -12.67 -12.97
C LYS A 11 29.06 -11.45 -13.80
N GLU A 12 28.51 -11.31 -15.00
CA GLU A 12 28.79 -10.20 -15.91
C GLU A 12 27.53 -9.39 -16.20
N TYR A 13 27.01 -8.71 -15.18
CA TYR A 13 25.95 -7.73 -15.40
C TYR A 13 26.53 -6.49 -16.08
N SER A 14 25.96 -6.13 -17.22
CA SER A 14 26.31 -4.97 -18.04
C SER A 14 25.36 -3.78 -17.80
N THR A 15 24.13 -4.06 -17.36
CA THR A 15 23.12 -3.02 -17.11
C THR A 15 22.39 -3.18 -15.78
N LEU A 16 21.78 -2.07 -15.33
CA LEU A 16 20.87 -2.09 -14.19
C LEU A 16 19.66 -3.01 -14.46
N SER A 17 19.14 -3.04 -15.69
CA SER A 17 17.98 -3.88 -16.01
C SER A 17 18.25 -5.35 -15.68
N GLU A 18 19.43 -5.85 -16.03
CA GLU A 18 19.83 -7.23 -15.73
C GLU A 18 19.96 -7.48 -14.22
N LEU A 19 20.47 -6.51 -13.45
CA LEU A 19 20.52 -6.59 -11.99
C LEU A 19 19.11 -6.73 -11.38
N THR A 20 18.14 -6.02 -11.96
CA THR A 20 16.77 -5.95 -11.44
C THR A 20 15.91 -7.14 -11.86
N SER A 21 16.29 -7.85 -12.93
CA SER A 21 15.64 -9.10 -13.35
C SER A 21 15.95 -10.27 -12.43
N PHE A 22 17.08 -10.23 -11.71
CA PHE A 22 17.55 -11.32 -10.85
C PHE A 22 17.96 -10.81 -9.46
N PRO A 23 17.00 -10.28 -8.68
CA PRO A 23 17.30 -9.74 -7.36
C PRO A 23 17.82 -10.85 -6.43
N SER A 24 18.80 -10.51 -5.59
CA SER A 24 19.37 -11.44 -4.61
C SER A 24 19.78 -10.70 -3.34
N GLY A 25 19.81 -11.44 -2.23
CA GLY A 25 20.20 -10.86 -0.93
C GLY A 25 21.66 -10.40 -0.89
N GLU A 26 22.57 -11.12 -1.54
CA GLU A 26 23.99 -10.74 -1.67
C GLU A 26 24.17 -9.43 -2.47
N MET A 27 23.44 -9.26 -3.57
CA MET A 27 23.37 -7.97 -4.26
C MET A 27 22.85 -6.89 -3.31
N GLY A 28 21.80 -7.20 -2.55
CA GLY A 28 21.20 -6.27 -1.61
C GLY A 28 22.17 -5.72 -0.56
N GLU A 29 23.09 -6.56 -0.06
CA GLU A 29 24.15 -6.11 0.87
C GLU A 29 25.03 -5.03 0.22
N ILE A 30 25.45 -5.25 -1.02
CA ILE A 30 26.25 -4.27 -1.76
C ILE A 30 25.41 -3.03 -2.08
N VAL A 31 24.17 -3.20 -2.53
CA VAL A 31 23.27 -2.10 -2.91
C VAL A 31 23.04 -1.15 -1.74
N ILE A 32 22.89 -1.65 -0.51
CA ILE A 32 22.66 -0.81 0.68
C ILE A 32 23.75 0.25 0.86
N ASP A 33 25.01 -0.05 0.55
CA ASP A 33 26.14 0.89 0.70
C ASP A 33 26.06 2.10 -0.25
N TYR A 34 25.29 1.96 -1.33
CA TYR A 34 25.17 2.95 -2.40
C TYR A 34 23.76 3.55 -2.54
N ILE A 35 22.70 2.84 -2.14
CA ILE A 35 21.32 3.19 -2.52
C ILE A 35 20.90 4.59 -2.07
N MET A 36 21.38 5.03 -0.90
CA MET A 36 21.11 6.36 -0.38
C MET A 36 21.76 7.48 -1.21
N ARG A 37 22.80 7.18 -2.00
CA ARG A 37 23.54 8.14 -2.83
C ARG A 37 22.87 8.38 -4.19
N PHE A 38 22.02 7.48 -4.66
CA PHE A 38 21.33 7.65 -5.93
C PHE A 38 20.35 8.81 -5.83
N GLN A 39 20.27 9.66 -6.88
CA GLN A 39 19.33 10.77 -6.93
C GLN A 39 17.96 10.35 -7.51
N SER A 40 17.94 9.41 -8.45
CA SER A 40 16.72 8.94 -9.11
C SER A 40 15.90 8.01 -8.20
N ILE A 41 14.65 8.39 -7.93
CA ILE A 41 13.71 7.54 -7.18
C ILE A 41 13.32 6.30 -7.98
N SER A 42 13.18 6.42 -9.30
CA SER A 42 12.91 5.28 -10.18
C SER A 42 14.00 4.21 -10.05
N LEU A 43 15.27 4.62 -10.14
CA LEU A 43 16.42 3.73 -9.93
C LEU A 43 16.39 3.05 -8.56
N ILE A 44 16.12 3.83 -7.50
CA ILE A 44 15.97 3.31 -6.14
C ILE A 44 14.89 2.24 -6.09
N ALA A 45 13.71 2.51 -6.67
CA ALA A 45 12.58 1.59 -6.65
C ALA A 45 12.93 0.24 -7.27
N TYR A 46 13.63 0.23 -8.41
CA TYR A 46 14.08 -1.00 -9.07
C TYR A 46 15.02 -1.86 -8.21
N LEU A 47 15.76 -1.26 -7.29
CA LEU A 47 16.73 -1.95 -6.43
C LEU A 47 16.13 -2.46 -5.10
N LEU A 48 14.89 -2.08 -4.77
CA LEU A 48 14.27 -2.41 -3.48
C LEU A 48 14.11 -3.91 -3.24
N ASP A 49 13.90 -4.70 -4.28
CA ASP A 49 13.76 -6.15 -4.14
C ASP A 49 15.03 -6.79 -3.57
N SER A 50 16.19 -6.45 -4.10
CA SER A 50 17.49 -6.90 -3.59
C SER A 50 17.70 -6.44 -2.16
N VAL A 51 17.40 -5.17 -1.85
CA VAL A 51 17.50 -4.62 -0.48
C VAL A 51 16.57 -5.35 0.50
N ALA A 52 15.35 -5.69 0.09
CA ALA A 52 14.41 -6.43 0.93
C ALA A 52 14.86 -7.88 1.19
N MET A 53 15.65 -8.46 0.28
CA MET A 53 16.18 -9.83 0.38
C MET A 53 17.49 -9.95 1.17
N CYS A 54 18.25 -8.86 1.35
CA CYS A 54 19.51 -8.91 2.07
C CYS A 54 19.34 -9.27 3.55
N LYS A 55 20.42 -9.64 4.24
CA LYS A 55 20.44 -10.00 5.67
C LYS A 55 20.64 -8.81 6.60
N ASN A 56 20.96 -7.63 6.08
CA ASN A 56 21.14 -6.40 6.86
C ASN A 56 19.94 -6.12 7.80
N LYS A 57 20.22 -5.97 9.10
CA LYS A 57 19.19 -5.76 10.14
C LYS A 57 18.45 -4.42 10.00
N ASN A 58 19.03 -3.46 9.29
CA ASN A 58 18.48 -2.12 9.08
C ASN A 58 17.72 -1.97 7.76
N ARG A 59 17.61 -3.02 6.93
CA ARG A 59 16.95 -2.97 5.60
C ARG A 59 15.54 -2.39 5.63
N ALA A 60 14.75 -2.70 6.68
CA ALA A 60 13.42 -2.14 6.85
C ALA A 60 13.42 -0.62 7.09
N ARG A 61 14.35 -0.11 7.92
CA ARG A 61 14.51 1.33 8.15
C ARG A 61 14.91 2.04 6.86
N ILE A 62 15.89 1.47 6.15
CA ILE A 62 16.39 1.99 4.87
C ILE A 62 15.24 2.11 3.85
N ILE A 63 14.42 1.05 3.70
CA ILE A 63 13.28 1.08 2.77
C ILE A 63 12.25 2.15 3.17
N LEU A 64 11.98 2.33 4.47
CA LEU A 64 11.08 3.39 4.93
C LEU A 64 11.67 4.79 4.68
N ASP A 65 12.96 5.01 4.95
CA ASP A 65 13.64 6.27 4.65
C ASP A 65 13.57 6.61 3.16
N LEU A 66 13.79 5.60 2.30
CA LEU A 66 13.65 5.75 0.86
C LEU A 66 12.21 6.04 0.43
N TYR A 67 11.21 5.49 1.12
CA TYR A 67 9.80 5.83 0.86
C TYR A 67 9.50 7.28 1.24
N TYR A 68 9.95 7.75 2.41
CA TYR A 68 9.80 9.16 2.78
C TYR A 68 10.53 10.09 1.81
N ARG A 69 11.66 9.66 1.26
CA ARG A 69 12.35 10.39 0.22
C ARG A 69 11.53 10.44 -1.08
N PHE A 70 10.91 9.34 -1.49
CA PHE A 70 9.94 9.34 -2.60
C PHE A 70 8.78 10.29 -2.31
N LYS A 71 8.18 10.24 -1.11
CA LYS A 71 7.08 11.13 -0.70
C LYS A 71 7.41 12.62 -0.80
N ASN A 72 8.67 12.98 -0.57
CA ASN A 72 9.16 14.36 -0.67
C ASN A 72 9.71 14.70 -2.07
N SER A 73 9.60 13.80 -3.05
CA SER A 73 10.08 14.01 -4.41
C SER A 73 8.97 14.51 -5.34
N ARG A 74 9.36 15.03 -6.50
CA ARG A 74 8.41 15.53 -7.51
C ARG A 74 7.61 14.39 -8.15
N GLU A 75 8.12 13.16 -8.09
CA GLU A 75 7.46 11.98 -8.61
C GLU A 75 6.27 11.54 -7.76
N TYR A 76 6.19 11.91 -6.47
CA TYR A 76 5.12 11.46 -5.56
C TYR A 76 3.72 11.90 -6.00
N ILE A 77 3.63 13.08 -6.60
CA ILE A 77 2.39 13.63 -7.14
C ILE A 77 2.67 13.87 -8.61
N SER A 78 2.14 12.99 -9.47
CA SER A 78 2.26 13.18 -10.92
C SER A 78 1.66 14.53 -11.33
N PRO A 79 2.31 15.27 -12.24
CA PRO A 79 1.69 16.41 -12.89
C PRO A 79 0.41 16.02 -13.63
N GLU A 80 -0.45 17.00 -13.91
CA GLU A 80 -1.66 16.79 -14.70
C GLU A 80 -1.31 16.18 -16.07
N GLY A 81 -2.12 15.20 -16.52
CA GLY A 81 -1.86 14.46 -17.77
C GLY A 81 -0.74 13.42 -17.71
N VAL A 82 -0.01 13.31 -16.59
CA VAL A 82 1.01 12.27 -16.37
C VAL A 82 0.41 11.15 -15.54
N THR A 83 0.66 9.90 -15.94
CA THR A 83 0.22 8.73 -15.18
C THR A 83 0.86 8.69 -13.79
N SER A 84 0.14 8.13 -12.83
CA SER A 84 0.67 7.88 -11.48
C SER A 84 1.96 7.07 -11.54
N PRO A 85 2.94 7.28 -10.62
CA PRO A 85 4.21 6.56 -10.62
C PRO A 85 4.07 5.12 -10.08
N ALA A 86 3.15 4.32 -10.64
CA ALA A 86 2.85 2.95 -10.17
C ALA A 86 4.08 2.05 -10.13
N TYR A 87 4.96 2.19 -11.12
CA TYR A 87 6.23 1.46 -11.18
C TYR A 87 7.19 1.77 -10.00
N ILE A 88 6.96 2.87 -9.26
CA ILE A 88 7.69 3.25 -8.04
C ILE A 88 6.97 2.70 -6.81
N PHE A 89 5.74 3.15 -6.55
CA PHE A 89 5.09 2.85 -5.26
C PHE A 89 4.75 1.37 -5.08
N VAL A 90 4.46 0.63 -6.16
CA VAL A 90 4.20 -0.83 -6.09
C VAL A 90 5.43 -1.58 -5.58
N ARG A 91 6.65 -1.11 -5.92
CA ARG A 91 7.90 -1.74 -5.46
C ARG A 91 8.15 -1.46 -3.98
N PHE A 92 7.83 -0.26 -3.51
CA PHE A 92 7.85 0.07 -2.09
C PHE A 92 6.86 -0.78 -1.30
N ASP A 93 5.62 -0.88 -1.79
CA ASP A 93 4.57 -1.65 -1.13
C ASP A 93 4.96 -3.13 -1.01
N ASN A 94 5.45 -3.72 -2.09
CA ASN A 94 5.98 -5.09 -2.10
C ASN A 94 7.14 -5.29 -1.13
N ALA A 95 8.10 -4.35 -1.10
CA ALA A 95 9.26 -4.43 -0.22
C ALA A 95 8.87 -4.34 1.26
N ILE A 96 8.00 -3.39 1.62
CA ILE A 96 7.49 -3.22 2.99
C ILE A 96 6.67 -4.46 3.39
N LYS A 97 5.76 -4.91 2.51
CA LYS A 97 4.94 -6.10 2.72
C LYS A 97 5.75 -7.37 2.93
N ARG A 98 6.86 -7.53 2.18
CA ARG A 98 7.77 -8.67 2.31
C ARG A 98 8.47 -8.65 3.67
N LEU A 99 8.91 -7.49 4.12
CA LEU A 99 9.66 -7.34 5.36
C LEU A 99 8.80 -7.40 6.62
N LYS A 100 7.52 -7.04 6.53
CA LYS A 100 6.57 -6.98 7.66
C LYS A 100 7.17 -6.34 8.93
N PRO A 101 7.65 -5.09 8.86
CA PRO A 101 8.49 -4.53 9.92
C PRO A 101 7.66 -4.05 11.10
N LYS A 102 7.10 -4.98 11.88
CA LYS A 102 6.19 -4.70 13.01
C LYS A 102 6.78 -3.77 14.08
N LYS A 103 8.10 -3.68 14.19
CA LYS A 103 8.80 -2.70 15.04
C LYS A 103 8.55 -1.22 14.66
N PHE A 104 8.02 -0.96 13.47
CA PHE A 104 7.65 0.37 12.97
C PHE A 104 6.13 0.50 12.82
N ALA A 105 5.34 -0.22 13.62
CA ALA A 105 3.88 -0.21 13.52
C ALA A 105 3.30 1.21 13.58
N ASP A 106 3.69 2.01 14.56
CA ASP A 106 3.16 3.38 14.74
C ASP A 106 3.47 4.29 13.54
N GLU A 107 4.69 4.18 13.00
CA GLU A 107 5.12 4.93 11.81
C GLU A 107 4.32 4.49 10.58
N LEU A 108 4.06 3.19 10.43
CA LEU A 108 3.26 2.64 9.35
C LEU A 108 1.78 3.02 9.48
N VAL A 109 1.21 3.02 10.68
CA VAL A 109 -0.16 3.49 10.94
C VAL A 109 -0.29 4.96 10.56
N LYS A 110 0.67 5.78 10.99
CA LYS A 110 0.74 7.20 10.59
C LYS A 110 0.86 7.35 9.08
N LEU A 111 1.64 6.50 8.42
CA LEU A 111 1.79 6.52 6.96
C LEU A 111 0.45 6.23 6.28
N ILE A 112 -0.18 5.10 6.60
CA ILE A 112 -1.46 4.71 5.99
C ILE A 112 -2.63 5.57 6.44
N SER A 113 -2.48 6.45 7.43
CA SER A 113 -3.51 7.45 7.77
C SER A 113 -3.66 8.55 6.72
N ASN A 114 -2.66 8.71 5.85
CA ASN A 114 -2.74 9.57 4.68
C ASN A 114 -3.42 8.79 3.52
N PRO A 115 -4.52 9.29 2.93
CA PRO A 115 -5.24 8.57 1.88
C PRO A 115 -4.40 8.27 0.63
N ARG A 116 -3.46 9.15 0.24
CA ARG A 116 -2.58 8.90 -0.92
C ARG A 116 -1.58 7.80 -0.61
N ASP A 117 -0.95 7.84 0.57
CA ASP A 117 -0.01 6.80 1.00
C ASP A 117 -0.70 5.44 1.12
N ALA A 118 -1.91 5.39 1.69
CA ALA A 118 -2.70 4.15 1.77
C ALA A 118 -3.06 3.59 0.39
N MET A 119 -3.42 4.46 -0.57
CA MET A 119 -3.70 4.06 -1.94
C MET A 119 -2.42 3.61 -2.69
N TYR A 120 -1.26 4.22 -2.41
CA TYR A 120 0.03 3.76 -2.92
C TYR A 120 0.52 2.48 -2.28
N LEU A 121 0.07 2.17 -1.06
CA LEU A 121 0.56 1.05 -0.27
C LEU A 121 -0.59 0.10 0.18
N PRO A 122 -1.40 -0.46 -0.74
CA PRO A 122 -2.54 -1.30 -0.36
C PRO A 122 -2.12 -2.59 0.35
N LEU A 123 -1.00 -3.22 -0.05
CA LEU A 123 -0.50 -4.43 0.62
C LEU A 123 0.00 -4.13 2.03
N THR A 124 0.67 -2.98 2.21
CA THR A 124 1.12 -2.50 3.51
C THR A 124 -0.06 -2.15 4.40
N THR A 125 -1.08 -1.47 3.87
CA THR A 125 -2.34 -1.18 4.58
C THR A 125 -2.97 -2.46 5.10
N ASN A 126 -3.15 -3.46 4.24
CA ASN A 126 -3.70 -4.77 4.61
C ASN A 126 -2.81 -5.55 5.60
N MET A 127 -1.50 -5.42 5.47
CA MET A 127 -0.56 -6.01 6.41
C MET A 127 -0.66 -5.38 7.80
N VAL A 128 -0.73 -4.05 7.89
CA VAL A 128 -0.88 -3.32 9.15
C VAL A 128 -2.24 -3.65 9.76
N ALA A 129 -3.30 -3.73 8.97
CA ALA A 129 -4.62 -4.20 9.41
C ALA A 129 -4.57 -5.61 10.01
N SER A 130 -3.79 -6.52 9.43
CA SER A 130 -3.61 -7.89 9.96
C SER A 130 -2.96 -7.95 11.35
N TRP A 131 -2.34 -6.85 11.80
CA TRP A 131 -1.80 -6.73 13.15
C TRP A 131 -2.86 -6.36 14.20
N LYS A 132 -4.11 -6.12 13.77
CA LYS A 132 -5.27 -5.84 14.63
C LYS A 132 -5.06 -4.63 15.55
N ILE A 133 -4.46 -3.58 15.01
CA ILE A 133 -4.27 -2.30 15.70
C ILE A 133 -5.62 -1.57 15.69
N PRO A 134 -6.23 -1.27 16.85
CA PRO A 134 -7.60 -0.74 16.92
C PRO A 134 -7.83 0.50 16.05
N GLU A 135 -6.88 1.44 16.05
CA GLU A 135 -6.95 2.70 15.29
C GLU A 135 -7.05 2.48 13.77
N VAL A 136 -6.55 1.34 13.28
CA VAL A 136 -6.60 1.01 11.85
C VAL A 136 -8.03 0.62 11.45
N LYS A 137 -8.85 0.06 12.34
CA LYS A 137 -10.25 -0.25 12.05
C LYS A 137 -11.01 1.00 11.65
N ASP A 138 -10.96 2.03 12.49
CA ASP A 138 -11.68 3.29 12.27
C ASP A 138 -11.19 4.01 11.01
N LEU A 139 -9.88 3.94 10.75
CA LEU A 139 -9.28 4.43 9.52
C LEU A 139 -9.86 3.76 8.27
N LEU A 140 -9.96 2.42 8.25
CA LEU A 140 -10.51 1.68 7.11
C LEU A 140 -12.01 1.95 6.91
N ILE A 141 -12.78 2.07 8.00
CA ILE A 141 -14.19 2.53 7.93
C ILE A 141 -14.26 3.92 7.29
N GLY A 142 -13.39 4.84 7.71
CA GLY A 142 -13.30 6.18 7.14
C GLY A 142 -12.99 6.18 5.63
N TYR A 143 -12.22 5.20 5.15
CA TYR A 143 -11.95 5.01 3.72
C TYR A 143 -13.14 4.49 2.92
N LEU A 144 -13.99 3.64 3.51
CA LEU A 144 -15.25 3.26 2.87
C LEU A 144 -16.21 4.44 2.77
N ILE A 145 -16.40 5.18 3.86
CA ILE A 145 -17.34 6.31 3.91
C ILE A 145 -16.88 7.46 3.00
N GLY A 146 -15.57 7.71 2.94
CA GLY A 146 -14.97 8.60 1.93
C GLY A 146 -15.27 10.10 2.07
N GLU A 147 -15.99 10.53 3.11
CA GLU A 147 -16.33 11.94 3.39
C GLU A 147 -15.08 12.80 3.57
N ASN A 148 -14.06 12.25 4.22
CA ASN A 148 -12.82 12.95 4.53
C ASN A 148 -11.74 12.80 3.44
N ILE A 149 -12.03 12.19 2.29
CA ILE A 149 -11.11 12.08 1.16
C ILE A 149 -11.50 13.15 0.13
N THR A 150 -10.76 14.26 0.13
CA THR A 150 -10.98 15.40 -0.77
C THR A 150 -9.79 15.63 -1.69
N ALA A 151 -10.01 16.32 -2.81
CA ALA A 151 -8.96 16.70 -3.74
C ALA A 151 -7.85 17.51 -3.05
N ASP A 152 -8.22 18.46 -2.18
CA ASP A 152 -7.27 19.27 -1.41
C ASP A 152 -6.38 18.44 -0.49
N ARG A 153 -6.95 17.48 0.25
CA ARG A 153 -6.17 16.59 1.14
C ARG A 153 -5.22 15.68 0.35
N LEU A 154 -5.59 15.35 -0.88
CA LEU A 154 -4.78 14.60 -1.82
C LEU A 154 -3.79 15.46 -2.60
N GLN A 155 -3.88 16.80 -2.48
CA GLN A 155 -3.10 17.78 -3.26
C GLN A 155 -3.23 17.56 -4.77
N ILE A 156 -4.48 17.34 -5.23
CA ILE A 156 -4.84 17.22 -6.64
C ILE A 156 -5.92 18.23 -6.98
N THR A 157 -6.06 18.53 -8.27
CA THR A 157 -7.27 19.19 -8.77
C THR A 157 -8.38 18.17 -8.95
N ASP A 158 -9.62 18.55 -8.61
CA ASP A 158 -10.81 17.74 -8.90
C ASP A 158 -11.16 17.86 -10.39
N SER A 159 -10.30 17.30 -11.23
CA SER A 159 -10.47 17.23 -12.68
C SER A 159 -10.20 15.81 -13.15
N ASP A 160 -10.96 15.34 -14.13
CA ASP A 160 -10.74 14.04 -14.77
C ASP A 160 -9.41 13.95 -15.55
N LYS A 161 -8.66 15.06 -15.60
CA LYS A 161 -7.33 15.15 -16.23
C LYS A 161 -6.20 14.73 -15.28
N TYR A 162 -6.50 14.59 -13.98
CA TYR A 162 -5.54 14.06 -13.00
C TYR A 162 -5.64 12.53 -12.92
N TYR A 163 -4.49 11.85 -12.93
CA TYR A 163 -4.42 10.39 -12.87
C TYR A 163 -3.64 9.90 -11.63
N PRO A 164 -4.26 9.14 -10.71
CA PRO A 164 -5.66 8.71 -10.71
C PRO A 164 -6.60 9.83 -10.21
N SER A 165 -7.81 9.92 -10.77
CA SER A 165 -8.81 10.91 -10.34
C SER A 165 -9.26 10.67 -8.89
N LEU A 166 -9.89 11.67 -8.26
CA LEU A 166 -10.42 11.55 -6.90
C LEU A 166 -11.34 10.33 -6.76
N LYS A 167 -12.20 10.09 -7.76
CA LYS A 167 -13.10 8.92 -7.80
C LYS A 167 -12.31 7.60 -7.79
N ASN A 168 -11.25 7.49 -8.60
CA ASN A 168 -10.42 6.30 -8.65
C ASN A 168 -9.66 6.09 -7.33
N ILE A 169 -9.15 7.16 -6.71
CA ILE A 169 -8.47 7.08 -5.41
C ILE A 169 -9.42 6.55 -4.34
N LYS A 170 -10.64 7.09 -4.25
CA LYS A 170 -11.67 6.60 -3.32
C LYS A 170 -12.01 5.13 -3.55
N ARG A 171 -12.13 4.73 -4.81
CA ARG A 171 -12.40 3.34 -5.20
C ARG A 171 -11.29 2.38 -4.76
N GLU A 172 -10.03 2.71 -5.04
CA GLU A 172 -8.89 1.88 -4.63
C GLU A 172 -8.75 1.79 -3.10
N LEU A 173 -9.01 2.89 -2.39
CA LEU A 173 -9.06 2.92 -0.93
C LEU A 173 -10.19 2.04 -0.36
N ALA A 174 -11.35 1.99 -1.03
CA ALA A 174 -12.43 1.10 -0.64
C ALA A 174 -12.02 -0.38 -0.75
N PHE A 175 -11.34 -0.79 -1.83
CA PHE A 175 -10.83 -2.17 -1.94
C PHE A 175 -9.80 -2.53 -0.86
N ALA A 176 -8.90 -1.59 -0.55
CA ALA A 176 -7.97 -1.76 0.57
C ALA A 176 -8.73 -1.88 1.91
N ALA A 177 -9.78 -1.07 2.10
CA ALA A 177 -10.62 -1.12 3.29
C ALA A 177 -11.37 -2.45 3.42
N PHE A 178 -12.05 -2.94 2.39
CA PHE A 178 -12.72 -4.25 2.42
C PHE A 178 -11.72 -5.37 2.74
N SER A 179 -10.56 -5.36 2.08
CA SER A 179 -9.50 -6.35 2.30
C SER A 179 -8.93 -6.33 3.72
N GLY A 180 -8.87 -5.15 4.35
CA GLY A 180 -8.34 -4.96 5.71
C GLY A 180 -9.39 -5.21 6.80
N LEU A 181 -10.65 -4.85 6.57
CA LEU A 181 -11.74 -4.97 7.55
C LEU A 181 -12.09 -6.41 7.89
N LYS A 182 -11.69 -7.40 7.08
CA LYS A 182 -11.79 -8.82 7.43
C LYS A 182 -11.08 -9.18 8.74
N TYR A 183 -10.11 -8.38 9.17
CA TYR A 183 -9.40 -8.59 10.44
C TYR A 183 -10.14 -8.02 11.67
N TYR A 184 -11.22 -7.26 11.45
CA TYR A 184 -12.00 -6.57 12.47
C TYR A 184 -13.49 -6.95 12.41
N PRO A 185 -13.86 -8.22 12.65
CA PRO A 185 -15.27 -8.62 12.65
C PRO A 185 -16.00 -8.01 13.84
N SER A 186 -16.98 -7.13 13.57
CA SER A 186 -17.85 -6.51 14.59
C SER A 186 -19.11 -5.93 13.95
N CYS A 187 -20.14 -5.65 14.77
CA CYS A 187 -21.45 -5.18 14.29
C CYS A 187 -21.37 -3.85 13.53
N ASP A 188 -20.56 -2.91 14.00
CA ASP A 188 -20.34 -1.62 13.34
C ASP A 188 -19.71 -1.78 11.93
N VAL A 189 -18.74 -2.69 11.78
CA VAL A 189 -18.15 -3.00 10.46
C VAL A 189 -19.19 -3.67 9.57
N TYR A 190 -19.99 -4.59 10.11
CA TYR A 190 -21.09 -5.22 9.38
C TYR A 190 -22.09 -4.17 8.87
N GLU A 191 -22.53 -3.25 9.72
CA GLU A 191 -23.47 -2.19 9.37
C GLU A 191 -22.95 -1.29 8.26
N VAL A 192 -21.70 -0.83 8.38
CA VAL A 192 -21.06 0.01 7.35
C VAL A 192 -20.94 -0.75 6.02
N VAL A 193 -20.42 -1.97 6.04
CA VAL A 193 -20.20 -2.78 4.82
C VAL A 193 -21.53 -3.15 4.16
N SER A 194 -22.58 -3.39 4.94
CA SER A 194 -23.93 -3.67 4.42
C SER A 194 -24.48 -2.52 3.58
N GLY A 195 -24.05 -1.29 3.82
CA GLY A 195 -24.41 -0.14 2.98
C GLY A 195 -23.94 -0.25 1.52
N PHE A 196 -22.93 -1.07 1.23
CA PHE A 196 -22.29 -1.18 -0.09
C PHE A 196 -22.82 -2.35 -0.94
N VAL A 197 -23.73 -3.18 -0.43
CA VAL A 197 -24.27 -4.33 -1.19
C VAL A 197 -25.11 -3.90 -2.40
N ASN A 198 -25.60 -2.66 -2.41
CA ASN A 198 -26.35 -2.06 -3.51
C ASN A 198 -25.56 -0.93 -4.22
N ASP A 199 -24.24 -0.85 -4.03
CA ASP A 199 -23.41 0.16 -4.69
C ASP A 199 -23.56 0.09 -6.22
N SER A 200 -23.46 1.21 -6.93
CA SER A 200 -23.50 1.22 -8.39
C SER A 200 -22.33 0.49 -9.04
N ASP A 201 -21.15 0.49 -8.41
CA ASP A 201 -19.95 -0.20 -8.87
C ASP A 201 -20.04 -1.70 -8.52
N LYS A 202 -20.05 -2.54 -9.56
CA LYS A 202 -20.19 -4.01 -9.42
C LYS A 202 -19.06 -4.62 -8.60
N ASP A 203 -17.85 -4.12 -8.74
CA ASP A 203 -16.68 -4.69 -8.06
C ASP A 203 -16.71 -4.31 -6.57
N ILE A 204 -17.18 -3.10 -6.24
CA ILE A 204 -17.42 -2.68 -4.86
C ILE A 204 -18.50 -3.54 -4.21
N ARG A 205 -19.62 -3.79 -4.89
CA ARG A 205 -20.66 -4.71 -4.39
C ARG A 205 -20.09 -6.09 -4.11
N ALA A 206 -19.35 -6.66 -5.06
CA ALA A 206 -18.77 -7.99 -4.93
C ALA A 206 -17.79 -8.08 -3.74
N ALA A 207 -16.95 -7.05 -3.54
CA ALA A 207 -16.04 -7.00 -2.40
C ALA A 207 -16.77 -6.88 -1.05
N ALA A 208 -17.88 -6.11 -1.00
CA ALA A 208 -18.71 -6.00 0.19
C ALA A 208 -19.41 -7.33 0.51
N GLU A 209 -20.01 -7.99 -0.48
CA GLU A 209 -20.62 -9.32 -0.34
C GLU A 209 -19.62 -10.37 0.12
N GLU A 210 -18.41 -10.39 -0.47
CA GLU A 210 -17.33 -11.28 -0.06
C GLU A 210 -16.97 -11.04 1.41
N LEU A 211 -16.78 -9.79 1.84
CA LEU A 211 -16.45 -9.48 3.22
C LEU A 211 -17.58 -9.89 4.18
N LEU A 212 -18.84 -9.63 3.85
CA LEU A 212 -19.98 -10.02 4.68
C LEU A 212 -20.09 -11.54 4.82
N SER A 213 -19.73 -12.31 3.79
CA SER A 213 -19.70 -13.78 3.88
C SER A 213 -18.69 -14.31 4.92
N HIS A 214 -17.67 -13.51 5.27
CA HIS A 214 -16.71 -13.85 6.32
C HIS A 214 -17.23 -13.56 7.74
N PHE A 215 -18.33 -12.82 7.88
CA PHE A 215 -18.90 -12.50 9.19
C PHE A 215 -19.92 -13.57 9.61
N ASN A 216 -19.57 -14.35 10.64
CA ASN A 216 -20.45 -15.37 11.22
C ASN A 216 -21.73 -14.77 11.80
N GLU A 217 -22.78 -15.61 11.92
CA GLU A 217 -24.14 -15.28 12.37
C GLU A 217 -24.28 -14.52 13.71
N LYS A 218 -23.20 -14.35 14.48
CA LYS A 218 -23.22 -13.68 15.79
C LYS A 218 -23.37 -12.17 15.75
N CYS A 219 -23.24 -11.52 14.58
CA CYS A 219 -23.50 -10.09 14.41
C CYS A 219 -24.92 -9.79 13.89
N TYR A 220 -25.76 -10.82 13.69
CA TYR A 220 -27.13 -10.63 13.26
C TYR A 220 -27.97 -10.16 14.46
N PRO A 221 -28.58 -8.96 14.45
CA PRO A 221 -29.86 -8.85 15.12
C PRO A 221 -30.74 -9.93 14.47
N LYS A 222 -31.26 -10.87 15.27
CA LYS A 222 -32.25 -11.84 14.80
C LYS A 222 -33.22 -11.08 13.90
N ARG A 223 -33.34 -11.49 12.63
CA ARG A 223 -34.46 -11.05 11.80
C ARG A 223 -35.68 -11.15 12.69
N LEU A 224 -36.35 -10.03 12.94
CA LEU A 224 -37.69 -10.05 13.49
C LEU A 224 -38.44 -11.00 12.57
N ASP A 225 -38.75 -12.19 13.11
CA ASP A 225 -39.70 -13.10 12.50
C ASP A 225 -40.88 -12.23 12.12
N LYS A 226 -41.14 -12.14 10.82
CA LYS A 226 -42.44 -11.73 10.31
C LYS A 226 -43.42 -12.75 10.87
N SER A 227 -43.92 -12.45 12.06
CA SER A 227 -44.97 -13.15 12.73
C SER A 227 -46.23 -12.33 12.54
N ILE A 228 -47.06 -12.88 11.66
CA ILE A 228 -48.47 -12.60 11.35
C ILE A 228 -48.71 -11.44 10.39
#